data_AF-A0A4V6E466-F1
#
_entry.id   AF-A0A4V6E466-F1
#
_cell.length_a   1.000
_cell.length_b   1.000
_cell.length_c   1.000
_cell.angle_alpha   90.00
_cell.angle_beta   90.00
_cell.angle_gamma   90.00
#
_symmetry.space_group_name_H-M   'P 1'
#
loop_
_entity.id
_entity.type
_entity.pdbx_description
1 polymer ?
#
loop_
_entity_poly.entity_id
_entity_poly.type
_entity_poly.pdbx_seq_one_letter_code
_entity_poly.pdbx_strand_id
1 'polypeptide(L)'
;MSTENPTPPDGYERFEGESPESDVPTVELGPGDVLEGLVLDLTEGEGEYGPWYRLKIKDESRGVVRYFAKDEVKRAAAQDRIEVGEQIWVAMATDEVTLERDDGSTHDYNPTNCAFPGGS
;
A
#
# COMPACT_ATOMS: atom_id res chain seq x y z
N MET A 1 -37.62 -15.67 -0.70
CA MET A 1 -37.09 -16.92 -0.13
C MET A 1 -35.58 -16.74 -0.05
N SER A 2 -35.03 -16.64 1.16
CA SER A 2 -33.58 -16.52 1.37
C SER A 2 -33.04 -17.93 1.57
N THR A 3 -32.09 -18.36 0.74
CA THR A 3 -31.44 -19.66 0.91
C THR A 3 -30.39 -19.49 1.99
N GLU A 4 -30.55 -20.16 3.12
CA GLU A 4 -29.66 -20.01 4.28
C GLU A 4 -28.22 -20.43 3.99
N ASN A 5 -28.00 -21.20 2.91
CA ASN A 5 -26.69 -21.57 2.39
C ASN A 5 -26.70 -21.64 0.85
N PRO A 6 -26.33 -20.55 0.14
CA PRO A 6 -26.24 -20.58 -1.31
C PRO A 6 -25.09 -21.50 -1.76
N THR A 7 -25.39 -22.42 -2.66
CA THR A 7 -24.40 -23.19 -3.41
C THR A 7 -24.05 -22.46 -4.72
N PRO A 8 -22.78 -22.47 -5.14
CA PRO A 8 -22.40 -21.88 -6.41
C PRO A 8 -23.08 -22.60 -7.60
N PRO A 9 -23.36 -21.91 -8.72
CA PRO A 9 -23.94 -22.52 -9.91
C PRO A 9 -23.00 -23.57 -10.54
N ASP A 10 -23.57 -24.45 -11.37
CA ASP A 10 -22.78 -25.43 -12.12
C ASP A 10 -21.71 -24.75 -13.01
N GLY A 11 -20.49 -25.26 -12.97
CA GLY A 11 -19.34 -24.74 -13.70
C GLY A 11 -18.48 -23.72 -12.94
N TYR A 12 -18.88 -23.33 -11.72
CA TYR A 12 -18.06 -22.49 -10.85
C TYR A 12 -17.14 -23.37 -9.99
N GLU A 13 -15.85 -23.12 -10.08
CA GLU A 13 -14.88 -23.72 -9.18
C GLU A 13 -14.98 -23.05 -7.81
N ARG A 14 -15.11 -23.87 -6.76
CA ARG A 14 -15.15 -23.38 -5.40
C ARG A 14 -13.73 -23.01 -5.01
N PHE A 15 -13.48 -21.72 -4.78
CA PHE A 15 -12.20 -21.26 -4.28
C PHE A 15 -12.00 -21.76 -2.85
N GLU A 16 -11.07 -22.69 -2.66
CA GLU A 16 -10.48 -22.96 -1.36
C GLU A 16 -9.43 -21.87 -1.14
N GLY A 17 -9.82 -20.81 -0.44
CA GLY A 17 -8.92 -19.72 -0.19
C GLY A 17 -7.69 -20.20 0.56
N GLU A 18 -6.51 -19.88 0.04
CA GLU A 18 -5.32 -19.82 0.88
C GLU A 18 -5.65 -18.95 2.10
N SER A 19 -5.21 -19.40 3.28
CA SER A 19 -5.40 -18.69 4.54
C SER A 19 -5.15 -17.19 4.35
N PRO A 20 -5.92 -16.29 4.98
CA PRO A 20 -5.80 -14.83 4.81
C PRO A 20 -4.41 -14.28 5.15
N GLU A 21 -3.59 -15.10 5.81
CA GLU A 21 -2.18 -14.86 6.12
C GLU A 21 -1.18 -15.42 5.09
N SER A 22 -1.61 -15.77 3.86
CA SER A 22 -0.71 -16.15 2.77
C SER A 22 0.47 -15.16 2.68
N ASP A 23 1.67 -15.69 2.44
CA ASP A 23 3.00 -15.03 2.41
C ASP A 23 3.07 -13.93 1.34
N VAL A 24 2.21 -12.92 1.43
CA VAL A 24 2.27 -11.74 0.55
C VAL A 24 3.54 -10.99 0.92
N PRO A 25 4.53 -10.92 0.01
CA PRO A 25 5.83 -10.34 0.32
C PRO A 25 5.68 -8.84 0.57
N THR A 26 6.43 -8.34 1.54
CA THR A 26 6.57 -6.90 1.74
C THR A 26 7.64 -6.38 0.80
N VAL A 27 7.30 -5.38 -0.02
CA VAL A 27 8.25 -4.71 -0.90
C VAL A 27 8.85 -3.50 -0.18
N GLU A 28 10.17 -3.37 -0.28
CA GLU A 28 10.89 -2.15 0.05
C GLU A 28 11.38 -1.53 -1.26
N LEU A 29 11.02 -0.27 -1.48
CA LEU A 29 11.46 0.48 -2.65
C LEU A 29 12.87 1.01 -2.40
N GLY A 30 13.75 0.85 -3.39
CA GLY A 30 15.01 1.57 -3.49
C GLY A 30 14.87 2.86 -4.31
N PRO A 31 15.90 3.73 -4.31
CA PRO A 31 15.87 4.98 -5.06
C PRO A 31 15.64 4.73 -6.56
N GLY A 32 14.62 5.39 -7.13
CA GLY A 32 14.20 5.22 -8.52
C GLY A 32 13.21 4.07 -8.76
N ASP A 33 12.92 3.25 -7.76
CA ASP A 33 11.91 2.20 -7.89
C ASP A 33 10.49 2.78 -7.91
N VAL A 34 9.65 2.12 -8.71
CA VAL A 34 8.23 2.42 -8.87
C VAL A 34 7.41 1.18 -8.48
N LEU A 35 6.32 1.44 -7.75
CA LEU A 35 5.25 0.51 -7.41
C LEU A 35 3.93 1.12 -7.89
N GLU A 36 3.29 0.45 -8.84
CA GLU A 36 2.03 0.92 -9.42
C GLU A 36 1.04 -0.23 -9.44
N GLY A 37 -0.18 0.02 -8.97
CA GLY A 37 -1.20 -1.00 -9.00
C GLY A 37 -2.46 -0.69 -8.20
N LEU A 38 -3.33 -1.69 -8.18
CA LEU A 38 -4.63 -1.61 -7.53
C LEU A 38 -4.49 -1.82 -6.01
N VAL A 39 -5.00 -0.89 -5.21
CA VAL A 39 -5.09 -1.05 -3.76
C VAL A 39 -6.16 -2.09 -3.43
N LEU A 40 -5.74 -3.20 -2.82
CA LEU A 40 -6.61 -4.30 -2.42
C LEU A 40 -7.03 -4.22 -0.94
N ASP A 41 -6.20 -3.63 -0.11
CA ASP A 41 -6.42 -3.47 1.32
C ASP A 41 -5.55 -2.33 1.87
N LEU A 42 -6.04 -1.66 2.92
CA LEU A 42 -5.32 -0.65 3.69
C LEU A 42 -5.47 -0.98 5.17
N THR A 43 -4.38 -1.43 5.79
CA THR A 43 -4.33 -1.69 7.23
C THR A 43 -3.67 -0.51 7.94
N GLU A 44 -4.27 -0.02 9.02
CA GLU A 44 -3.66 0.96 9.92
C GLU A 44 -3.36 0.37 11.29
N GLY A 45 -2.47 1.02 12.04
CA GLY A 45 -2.25 0.74 13.45
C GLY A 45 -1.39 1.79 14.12
N GLU A 46 -1.17 1.63 15.42
CA GLU A 46 -0.29 2.50 16.21
C GLU A 46 1.04 1.82 16.52
N GLY A 47 2.12 2.59 16.51
CA GLY A 47 3.46 2.14 16.92
C GLY A 47 4.18 3.23 17.70
N GLU A 48 5.43 2.95 18.11
CA GLU A 48 6.24 3.86 18.95
C GLU A 48 6.45 5.25 18.32
N TYR A 49 6.42 5.34 16.98
CA TYR A 49 6.64 6.57 16.23
C TYR A 49 5.33 7.13 15.63
N GLY A 50 4.19 6.80 16.23
CA GLY A 50 2.86 7.23 15.80
C GLY A 50 2.17 6.22 14.86
N PRO A 51 1.10 6.65 14.16
CA PRO A 51 0.33 5.77 13.30
C PRO A 51 1.18 5.24 12.15
N TRP A 52 0.92 4.01 11.74
CA TRP A 52 1.51 3.37 10.57
C TRP A 52 0.39 2.87 9.65
N TYR A 53 0.68 2.83 8.35
CA TYR A 53 -0.25 2.34 7.33
C TYR A 53 0.47 1.34 6.44
N ARG A 54 -0.23 0.27 6.07
CA ARG A 54 0.28 -0.79 5.20
C ARG A 54 -0.75 -1.07 4.11
N LEU A 55 -0.33 -0.88 2.87
CA LEU A 55 -1.15 -1.14 1.69
C LEU A 55 -0.89 -2.58 1.20
N LYS A 56 -1.93 -3.25 0.75
CA LYS A 56 -1.84 -4.45 -0.10
C LYS A 56 -2.13 -4.01 -1.52
N ILE A 57 -1.18 -4.17 -2.43
CA ILE A 57 -1.26 -3.65 -3.81
C ILE A 57 -1.12 -4.80 -4.78
N LYS A 58 -1.98 -4.86 -5.80
CA LYS A 58 -1.81 -5.72 -6.97
C LYS A 58 -1.02 -4.95 -8.02
N ASP A 59 0.29 -5.14 -8.00
CA ASP A 59 1.24 -4.63 -8.99
C ASP A 59 1.31 -5.57 -10.19
N GLU A 60 1.38 -5.03 -11.40
CA GLU A 60 1.38 -5.84 -12.62
C GLU A 60 2.63 -6.70 -12.79
N SER A 61 3.77 -6.25 -12.26
CA SER A 61 5.07 -6.89 -12.44
C SER A 61 5.43 -7.85 -11.29
N ARG A 62 4.99 -7.53 -10.06
CA ARG A 62 5.33 -8.23 -8.82
C ARG A 62 4.18 -9.09 -8.28
N GLY A 63 2.99 -8.98 -8.87
CA GLY A 63 1.78 -9.59 -8.34
C GLY A 63 1.27 -8.84 -7.12
N VAL A 64 0.73 -9.57 -6.15
CA VAL A 64 0.20 -8.95 -4.92
C VAL A 64 1.35 -8.78 -3.92
N VAL A 65 1.56 -7.55 -3.46
CA VAL A 65 2.61 -7.19 -2.49
C VAL A 65 2.03 -6.38 -1.34
N ARG A 66 2.77 -6.32 -0.23
CA ARG A 66 2.52 -5.39 0.87
C ARG A 66 3.53 -4.24 0.81
N TYR A 67 3.08 -3.04 1.09
CA TYR A 67 3.93 -1.85 1.14
C TYR A 67 3.63 -1.03 2.39
N PHE A 68 4.65 -0.74 3.20
CA PHE A 68 4.51 0.18 4.33
C PHE A 68 4.58 1.61 3.82
N ALA A 69 3.53 2.39 4.10
CA ALA A 69 3.44 3.77 3.66
C ALA A 69 4.54 4.62 4.32
N LYS A 70 5.32 5.29 3.48
CA LYS A 70 6.36 6.25 3.87
C LYS A 70 6.02 7.63 3.32
N ASP A 71 6.55 8.66 3.96
CA ASP A 71 6.49 10.07 3.54
C ASP A 71 5.14 10.52 2.94
N GLU A 72 5.07 10.91 1.66
CA GLU A 72 3.83 11.40 1.04
C GLU A 72 2.71 10.34 1.05
N VAL A 73 3.07 9.07 0.84
CA VAL A 73 2.10 7.96 0.91
C VAL A 73 1.48 7.85 2.30
N LYS A 74 2.31 8.01 3.35
CA LYS A 74 1.84 8.01 4.74
C LYS A 74 0.92 9.20 5.01
N ARG A 75 1.23 10.38 4.49
CA ARG A 75 0.39 11.58 4.61
C ARG A 75 -0.93 11.42 3.87
N ALA A 76 -0.91 10.86 2.66
CA ALA A 76 -2.11 10.59 1.88
C ALA A 76 -3.03 9.57 2.59
N ALA A 77 -2.46 8.50 3.15
CA ALA A 77 -3.21 7.54 3.96
C ALA A 77 -3.87 8.21 5.18
N ALA A 78 -3.11 9.03 5.92
CA ALA A 78 -3.61 9.74 7.10
C ALA A 78 -4.65 10.84 6.79
N GLN A 79 -4.83 11.20 5.52
CA GLN A 79 -5.83 12.18 5.05
C GLN A 79 -6.99 11.49 4.32
N ASP A 80 -7.13 10.16 4.46
CA ASP A 80 -8.15 9.35 3.79
C ASP A 80 -8.18 9.52 2.26
N ARG A 81 -7.01 9.77 1.65
CA ARG A 81 -6.89 9.96 0.20
C ARG A 81 -6.63 8.67 -0.57
N ILE A 82 -6.37 7.57 0.13
CA ILE A 82 -6.10 6.26 -0.47
C ILE A 82 -7.35 5.40 -0.34
N GLU A 83 -7.99 5.10 -1.45
CA GLU A 83 -9.21 4.28 -1.47
C GLU A 83 -8.93 2.84 -1.92
N VAL A 84 -9.52 1.86 -1.22
CA VAL A 84 -9.48 0.45 -1.62
C VAL A 84 -10.29 0.26 -2.89
N GLY A 85 -9.69 -0.41 -3.88
CA GLY A 85 -10.27 -0.57 -5.21
C GLY A 85 -9.84 0.50 -6.22
N GLU A 86 -9.01 1.46 -5.82
CA GLU A 86 -8.41 2.45 -6.72
C GLU A 86 -6.96 2.13 -7.06
N GLN A 87 -6.50 2.67 -8.19
CA GLN A 87 -5.09 2.60 -8.58
C GLN A 87 -4.28 3.60 -7.77
N ILE A 88 -3.05 3.23 -7.46
CA ILE A 88 -2.06 4.11 -6.84
C ILE A 88 -0.74 3.98 -7.59
N TRP A 89 -0.07 5.10 -7.77
CA TRP A 89 1.32 5.16 -8.20
C TRP A 89 2.19 5.61 -7.02
N VAL A 90 3.24 4.87 -6.72
CA VAL A 90 4.21 5.17 -5.66
C VAL A 90 5.60 5.08 -6.23
N ALA A 91 6.46 6.06 -5.95
CA ALA A 91 7.87 5.99 -6.33
C ALA A 91 8.78 6.61 -5.29
N MET A 92 9.98 6.04 -5.17
CA MET A 92 11.04 6.63 -4.37
C MET A 92 11.91 7.51 -5.26
N ALA A 93 12.11 8.78 -4.87
CA ALA A 93 13.00 9.67 -5.60
C ALA A 93 14.45 9.18 -5.53
N THR A 94 15.25 9.52 -6.55
CA THR A 94 16.69 9.23 -6.57
C THR A 94 17.50 10.23 -5.76
N ASP A 95 17.00 11.46 -5.64
CA ASP A 95 17.66 12.53 -4.90
C ASP A 95 17.33 12.40 -3.40
N GLU A 96 18.31 12.71 -2.56
CA GLU A 96 18.15 12.75 -1.11
C GLU A 96 17.70 14.15 -0.67
N VAL A 97 16.86 14.19 0.36
CA VAL A 97 16.53 15.41 1.08
C VAL A 97 16.95 15.29 2.54
N THR A 98 17.45 16.39 3.10
CA THR A 98 17.81 16.49 4.51
C THR A 98 16.59 16.90 5.33
N LEU A 99 16.16 16.05 6.26
CA LEU A 99 15.19 16.42 7.29
C LEU A 99 15.95 16.97 8.50
N GLU A 100 15.69 18.23 8.87
CA GLU A 100 16.11 18.80 10.14
C GLU A 100 15.01 18.61 11.19
N ARG A 101 15.37 18.05 12.35
CA ARG A 101 14.46 17.83 13.47
C ARG A 101 14.58 18.96 14.50
N ASP A 102 13.57 19.10 15.34
CA ASP A 102 13.52 20.14 16.39
C ASP A 102 14.67 20.04 17.42
N ASP A 103 15.32 18.88 17.54
CA ASP A 103 16.51 18.66 18.37
C ASP A 103 17.83 19.07 17.68
N GLY A 104 17.76 19.61 16.46
CA GLY A 104 18.90 20.02 15.65
C GLY A 104 19.61 18.86 14.93
N SER A 105 19.13 17.63 15.06
CA SER A 105 19.64 16.50 14.28
C SER A 105 19.15 16.55 12.84
N THR A 106 20.01 16.15 11.91
CA THR A 106 19.67 16.01 10.49
C THR A 106 19.65 14.55 10.08
N HIS A 107 18.75 14.21 9.16
CA HIS A 107 18.67 12.89 8.57
C HIS A 107 18.40 12.99 7.06
N ASP A 108 19.33 12.49 6.26
CA ASP A 108 19.18 12.42 4.81
C ASP A 108 18.37 11.17 4.44
N TYR A 109 17.40 11.35 3.54
CA TYR A 109 16.56 10.26 3.07
C TYR A 109 16.05 10.52 1.65
N ASN A 110 15.74 9.45 0.92
CA ASN A 110 15.03 9.53 -0.36
C ASN A 110 13.52 9.57 -0.11
N PRO A 111 12.82 10.65 -0.52
CA PRO A 111 11.39 10.80 -0.29
C PRO A 111 10.60 9.84 -1.18
N THR A 112 9.49 9.33 -0.65
CA THR A 112 8.53 8.51 -1.41
C THR A 112 7.31 9.35 -1.76
N ASN A 113 7.03 9.46 -3.05
CA ASN A 113 5.91 10.23 -3.59
C ASN A 113 4.75 9.30 -3.96
N CYS A 114 3.53 9.84 -4.02
CA CYS A 114 2.39 9.11 -4.57
C CYS A 114 1.47 9.97 -5.44
N ALA A 115 0.79 9.32 -6.38
CA ALA A 115 -0.24 9.93 -7.22
C ALA A 115 -1.43 8.97 -7.40
N PHE A 116 -2.58 9.55 -7.71
CA PHE A 116 -3.85 8.85 -7.94
C PHE A 116 -4.37 9.18 -9.35
N PRO A 117 -5.09 8.26 -10.02
CA PRO A 117 -5.72 8.55 -11.31
C PRO A 117 -6.65 9.75 -11.23
N GLY A 118 -6.62 10.61 -12.25
CA GLY A 118 -7.48 11.79 -12.31
C GLY A 118 -6.98 13.00 -11.50
N GLY A 119 -5.77 12.93 -10.93
CA GLY A 119 -5.09 14.11 -10.38
C GLY A 119 -4.91 15.20 -11.45
N SER A 120 -5.72 16.25 -11.36
CA SER A 120 -5.51 17.54 -12.03
C SER A 120 -4.94 18.54 -11.04
#